data_AF-A0A919Z1T9-F1
#
_entry.id   AF-A0A919Z1T9-F1
#
_cell.length_a   1.000
_cell.length_b   1.000
_cell.length_c   1.000
_cell.angle_alpha   90.00
_cell.angle_beta   90.00
_cell.angle_gamma   90.00
#
_symmetry.space_group_name_H-M   'P 1'
#
loop_
_entity.id
_entity.type
_entity.pdbx_description
1 polymer ?
#
loop_
_entity_poly.entity_id
_entity_poly.type
_entity_poly.pdbx_seq_one_letter_code
_entity_poly.pdbx_strand_id
1 'polypeptide(L)'
;MFLYNRHRVTAILNSVPVIQNLLSVETDENFICPYDKLIIGAGVLPRQPFIDLIRPARFHADDDDSFCLNKLVHDLFSVQWSQMNPLAPVTSIMLNPWKHRLTPDAVLALVDLVLGNHYDAYIVKSDDKVDCLQFITSEELSKRLYVGYQKKPPNDYRNLGQTFLYGKRGLQQVKNYDKAEEQGLADTTWTRIERTRRQKDKHTRKTLLQFLFDERADAMKHMIVVDTDKFSGKDKIMRRIKKYGTFQEAFMSLDADEKRKLKAHEAFKKPIIDLGSTFRTDLDKWMSGSPRLYFTFKSYALLKASWSGKDTITYRTVRIDPINLHCTRAPLEPYVGKEKYRLRQSYFTDV
;
A
#
# COMPACT_ATOMS: atom_id res chain seq x y z
N MET A 1 14.11 -3.97 -33.57
CA MET A 1 13.84 -4.05 -32.11
C MET A 1 12.49 -4.71 -31.86
N PHE A 2 12.28 -5.45 -30.76
CA PHE A 2 10.98 -6.09 -30.51
C PHE A 2 10.15 -5.38 -29.43
N LEU A 3 8.94 -4.99 -29.82
CA LEU A 3 7.96 -4.32 -28.95
C LEU A 3 6.69 -5.16 -28.84
N TYR A 4 5.88 -4.88 -27.83
CA TYR A 4 4.57 -5.53 -27.64
C TYR A 4 3.45 -4.56 -28.00
N ASN A 5 2.60 -4.96 -28.93
CA ASN A 5 1.42 -4.16 -29.29
C ASN A 5 0.39 -4.25 -28.15
N ARG A 6 0.05 -3.11 -27.52
CA ARG A 6 -0.84 -3.07 -26.36
C ARG A 6 -2.21 -3.69 -26.62
N HIS A 7 -2.82 -3.44 -27.78
CA HIS A 7 -4.14 -3.99 -28.12
C HIS A 7 -4.07 -5.51 -28.26
N ARG A 8 -3.04 -6.04 -28.93
CA ARG A 8 -2.85 -7.49 -29.06
C ARG A 8 -2.53 -8.14 -27.71
N VAL A 9 -1.67 -7.53 -26.90
CA VAL A 9 -1.39 -7.99 -25.53
C VAL A 9 -2.69 -8.08 -24.74
N THR A 10 -3.52 -7.05 -24.79
CA THR A 10 -4.79 -7.00 -24.05
C THR A 10 -5.74 -8.08 -24.53
N ALA A 11 -5.90 -8.25 -25.85
CA ALA A 11 -6.73 -9.31 -26.41
C ALA A 11 -6.27 -10.72 -25.99
N ILE A 12 -4.97 -10.97 -26.02
CA ILE A 12 -4.38 -12.26 -25.60
C ILE A 12 -4.54 -12.46 -24.09
N LEU A 13 -4.18 -11.48 -23.27
CA LEU A 13 -4.24 -11.64 -21.82
C LEU A 13 -5.68 -11.74 -21.30
N ASN A 14 -6.63 -11.06 -21.93
CA ASN A 14 -8.05 -11.16 -21.59
C ASN A 14 -8.67 -12.52 -21.93
N SER A 15 -7.98 -13.40 -22.65
CA SER A 15 -8.43 -14.79 -22.83
C SER A 15 -7.90 -15.74 -21.75
N VAL A 16 -6.99 -15.28 -20.90
CA VAL A 16 -6.40 -16.09 -19.82
C VAL A 16 -7.39 -16.17 -18.66
N PRO A 17 -7.71 -17.38 -18.13
CA PRO A 17 -8.70 -17.54 -17.07
C PRO A 17 -8.43 -16.67 -15.83
N VAL A 18 -7.17 -16.55 -15.41
CA VAL A 18 -6.78 -15.68 -14.28
C VAL A 18 -7.18 -14.22 -14.53
N ILE A 19 -6.99 -13.71 -15.75
CA ILE A 19 -7.33 -12.32 -16.09
C ILE A 19 -8.84 -12.16 -16.24
N GLN A 20 -9.50 -13.11 -16.90
CA GLN A 20 -10.97 -13.11 -17.05
C GLN A 20 -11.66 -13.04 -15.69
N ASN A 21 -11.24 -13.89 -14.75
CA ASN A 21 -11.81 -13.92 -13.39
C ASN A 21 -11.63 -12.58 -12.65
N LEU A 22 -10.51 -11.88 -12.89
CA LEU A 22 -10.25 -10.58 -12.28
C LEU A 22 -11.05 -9.45 -12.93
N LEU A 23 -11.29 -9.55 -14.24
CA LEU A 23 -12.11 -8.58 -14.98
C LEU A 23 -13.61 -8.79 -14.77
N SER A 24 -14.04 -9.99 -14.40
CA SER A 24 -15.45 -10.32 -14.15
C SER A 24 -15.93 -9.96 -12.74
N VAL A 25 -15.06 -9.51 -11.85
CA VAL A 25 -15.45 -9.13 -10.48
C VAL A 25 -16.37 -7.91 -10.54
N GLU A 26 -17.58 -8.06 -10.01
CA GLU A 26 -18.56 -6.97 -9.93
C GLU A 26 -18.00 -5.77 -9.16
N THR A 27 -18.43 -4.59 -9.57
CA THR A 27 -17.98 -3.34 -8.98
C THR A 27 -18.61 -3.13 -7.60
N ASP A 28 -17.98 -3.62 -6.53
CA ASP A 28 -18.30 -3.23 -5.15
C ASP A 28 -17.94 -1.75 -4.90
N GLU A 29 -18.93 -0.89 -4.70
CA GLU A 29 -18.73 0.54 -4.43
C GLU A 29 -17.83 0.81 -3.20
N ASN A 30 -17.71 -0.17 -2.29
CA ASN A 30 -16.98 -0.03 -1.03
C ASN A 30 -15.60 -0.71 -1.02
N PHE A 31 -14.99 -0.98 -2.19
CA PHE A 31 -13.67 -1.60 -2.23
C PHE A 31 -12.59 -0.74 -1.54
N ILE A 32 -12.06 -1.25 -0.43
CA ILE A 32 -11.00 -0.60 0.34
C ILE A 32 -9.66 -1.27 0.03
N CYS A 33 -8.67 -0.44 -0.29
CA CYS A 33 -7.29 -0.87 -0.44
C CYS A 33 -6.33 0.20 0.08
N PRO A 34 -5.36 -0.15 0.94
CA PRO A 34 -4.41 0.80 1.50
C PRO A 34 -3.25 1.12 0.53
N TYR A 35 -3.24 0.55 -0.68
CA TYR A 35 -2.14 0.69 -1.64
C TYR A 35 -2.61 1.26 -2.97
N ASP A 36 -2.07 2.42 -3.37
CA ASP A 36 -2.26 2.96 -4.72
C ASP A 36 -1.32 2.29 -5.73
N LYS A 37 -0.12 1.90 -5.32
CA LYS A 37 0.84 1.26 -6.23
C LYS A 37 1.73 0.29 -5.51
N LEU A 38 1.96 -0.85 -6.14
CA LEU A 38 2.99 -1.81 -5.77
C LEU A 38 3.94 -2.00 -6.95
N ILE A 39 5.24 -1.97 -6.67
CA ILE A 39 6.26 -2.45 -7.61
C ILE A 39 6.91 -3.66 -6.96
N ILE A 40 6.72 -4.81 -7.60
CA ILE A 40 7.19 -6.12 -7.18
C ILE A 40 8.36 -6.49 -8.09
N GLY A 41 9.49 -6.86 -7.50
CA GLY A 41 10.69 -7.26 -8.21
C GLY A 41 10.97 -8.75 -8.05
N ALA A 42 11.70 -9.32 -9.00
CA ALA A 42 12.24 -10.67 -8.93
C ALA A 42 13.67 -10.73 -9.48
N GLY A 43 14.45 -11.68 -8.98
CA GLY A 43 15.81 -11.97 -9.45
C GLY A 43 15.86 -12.82 -10.73
N VAL A 44 14.71 -13.23 -11.26
CA VAL A 44 14.58 -14.11 -12.42
C VAL A 44 13.82 -13.42 -13.55
N LEU A 45 13.96 -13.92 -14.78
CA LEU A 45 13.16 -13.52 -15.93
C LEU A 45 11.71 -14.04 -15.80
N PRO A 46 10.73 -13.48 -16.54
CA PRO A 46 9.40 -14.08 -16.64
C PRO A 46 9.50 -15.52 -17.13
N ARG A 47 8.59 -16.39 -16.69
CA ARG A 47 8.64 -17.80 -17.06
C ARG A 47 8.29 -18.00 -18.53
N GLN A 48 8.84 -19.05 -19.13
CA GLN A 48 8.63 -19.37 -20.53
C GLN A 48 7.14 -19.45 -20.93
N PRO A 49 6.23 -20.07 -20.14
CA PRO A 49 4.80 -20.08 -20.49
C PRO A 49 4.19 -18.68 -20.62
N PHE A 50 4.59 -17.73 -19.76
CA PHE A 50 4.15 -16.34 -19.87
C PHE A 50 4.69 -15.68 -21.15
N ILE A 51 5.97 -15.90 -21.44
CA ILE A 51 6.61 -15.37 -22.67
C ILE A 51 5.95 -15.95 -23.92
N ASP A 52 5.65 -17.24 -23.94
CA ASP A 52 5.01 -17.93 -25.07
C ASP A 52 3.61 -17.40 -25.32
N LEU A 53 2.85 -17.17 -24.24
CA LEU A 53 1.52 -16.58 -24.28
C LEU A 53 1.54 -15.20 -24.96
N ILE A 54 2.45 -14.31 -24.57
CA ILE A 54 2.49 -12.92 -25.10
C ILE A 54 3.26 -12.79 -26.42
N ARG A 55 4.01 -13.82 -26.82
CA ARG A 55 4.85 -13.84 -28.04
C ARG A 55 4.10 -13.39 -29.31
N PRO A 56 2.83 -13.77 -29.55
CA PRO A 56 2.11 -13.36 -30.75
C PRO A 56 1.81 -11.84 -30.81
N ALA A 57 1.89 -11.12 -29.68
CA ALA A 57 1.74 -9.67 -29.65
C ALA A 57 3.03 -8.90 -29.99
N ARG A 58 4.14 -9.62 -30.19
CA ARG A 58 5.46 -9.05 -30.51
C ARG A 58 5.48 -8.55 -31.95
N PHE A 59 6.05 -7.36 -32.18
CA PHE A 59 6.30 -6.83 -33.51
C PHE A 59 7.71 -6.24 -33.61
N HIS A 60 8.25 -6.20 -34.83
CA HIS A 60 9.52 -5.54 -35.11
C HIS A 60 9.27 -4.05 -35.35
N ALA A 61 9.98 -3.20 -34.61
CA ALA A 61 10.09 -1.78 -34.91
C ALA A 61 11.50 -1.53 -35.48
N ASP A 62 11.52 -0.87 -36.64
CA ASP A 62 12.72 -0.28 -37.21
C ASP A 62 12.87 1.13 -36.61
N ASP A 63 14.09 1.44 -36.18
CA ASP A 63 14.57 2.66 -35.51
C ASP A 63 14.53 2.85 -33.98
N ASP A 64 15.62 3.50 -33.58
CA ASP A 64 16.18 3.86 -32.29
C ASP A 64 15.39 4.95 -31.55
N ASP A 65 15.74 5.10 -30.28
CA ASP A 65 15.28 6.08 -29.30
C ASP A 65 13.94 5.79 -28.58
N SER A 66 14.09 5.54 -27.27
CA SER A 66 13.10 5.61 -26.17
C SER A 66 12.24 4.39 -25.80
N PHE A 67 12.37 3.24 -26.47
CA PHE A 67 11.59 2.05 -26.10
C PHE A 67 12.33 1.11 -25.13
N CYS A 68 11.68 0.73 -24.03
CA CYS A 68 12.19 -0.31 -23.12
C CYS A 68 12.07 -1.68 -23.80
N LEU A 69 13.21 -2.29 -24.14
CA LEU A 69 13.42 -3.51 -24.95
C LEU A 69 12.64 -4.75 -24.49
N ASN A 70 12.01 -4.71 -23.31
CA ASN A 70 11.34 -5.81 -22.62
C ASN A 70 10.27 -5.27 -21.68
N LYS A 71 9.33 -4.49 -22.22
CA LYS A 71 8.21 -3.91 -21.47
C LYS A 71 6.89 -4.32 -22.09
N LEU A 72 6.00 -4.81 -21.23
CA LEU A 72 4.63 -5.13 -21.55
C LEU A 72 3.70 -4.29 -20.68
N VAL A 73 2.67 -3.71 -21.30
CA VAL A 73 1.65 -2.93 -20.60
C VAL A 73 0.29 -3.56 -20.87
N HIS A 74 -0.36 -3.97 -19.79
CA HIS A 74 -1.74 -4.40 -19.74
C HIS A 74 -2.52 -3.42 -18.86
N ASP A 75 -3.85 -3.45 -18.91
CA ASP A 75 -4.66 -2.55 -18.09
C ASP A 75 -4.52 -2.85 -16.60
N LEU A 76 -4.45 -4.12 -16.20
CA LEU A 76 -4.29 -4.53 -14.79
C LEU A 76 -2.86 -4.38 -14.24
N PHE A 77 -1.85 -4.48 -15.10
CA PHE A 77 -0.44 -4.51 -14.68
C PHE A 77 0.51 -4.15 -15.82
N SER A 78 1.74 -3.77 -15.47
CA SER A 78 2.83 -3.69 -16.45
C SER A 78 4.03 -4.49 -15.97
N VAL A 79 4.68 -5.18 -16.90
CA VAL A 79 5.91 -5.94 -16.62
C VAL A 79 7.05 -5.32 -17.40
N GLN A 80 8.19 -5.18 -16.74
CA GLN A 80 9.45 -4.89 -17.38
C GLN A 80 10.45 -5.96 -16.98
N TRP A 81 11.17 -6.55 -17.93
CA TRP A 81 12.22 -7.52 -17.64
C TRP A 81 13.52 -7.16 -18.36
N SER A 82 14.57 -7.92 -18.07
CA SER A 82 15.96 -7.55 -18.34
C SER A 82 16.45 -6.41 -17.45
N GLN A 83 17.56 -6.69 -16.76
CA GLN A 83 18.09 -5.80 -15.74
C GLN A 83 18.66 -4.53 -16.36
N MET A 84 17.99 -3.39 -16.13
CA MET A 84 18.40 -2.08 -16.64
C MET A 84 19.67 -1.54 -15.96
N ASN A 85 19.92 -1.95 -14.70
CA ASN A 85 21.15 -1.64 -13.95
C ASN A 85 21.36 -2.64 -12.80
N PRO A 86 22.58 -2.76 -12.24
CA PRO A 86 22.91 -3.73 -11.19
C PRO A 86 22.03 -3.67 -9.93
N LEU A 87 21.37 -2.53 -9.65
CA LEU A 87 20.51 -2.33 -8.47
C LEU A 87 19.02 -2.60 -8.75
N ALA A 88 18.62 -2.64 -10.03
CA ALA A 88 17.28 -3.00 -10.45
C ALA A 88 17.02 -4.51 -10.28
N PRO A 89 15.76 -4.91 -10.11
CA PRO A 89 15.36 -6.32 -10.28
C PRO A 89 15.52 -6.75 -11.75
N VAL A 90 15.64 -8.05 -11.99
CA VAL A 90 15.67 -8.63 -13.35
C VAL A 90 14.29 -8.53 -13.99
N THR A 91 13.23 -8.77 -13.21
CA THR A 91 11.83 -8.56 -13.60
C THR A 91 11.16 -7.64 -12.59
N SER A 92 10.40 -6.67 -13.09
CA SER A 92 9.62 -5.71 -12.32
C SER A 92 8.17 -5.74 -12.77
N ILE A 93 7.26 -6.00 -11.85
CA ILE A 93 5.81 -6.00 -12.06
C ILE A 93 5.23 -4.80 -11.31
N MET A 94 4.56 -3.91 -12.02
CA MET A 94 3.86 -2.76 -11.44
C MET A 94 2.36 -3.02 -11.46
N LEU A 95 1.74 -2.87 -10.28
CA LEU A 95 0.31 -3.03 -10.04
C LEU A 95 -0.25 -1.76 -9.42
N ASN A 96 -1.52 -1.45 -9.71
CA ASN A 96 -2.31 -0.50 -8.94
C ASN A 96 -3.49 -1.26 -8.30
N PRO A 97 -3.31 -1.83 -7.10
CA PRO A 97 -4.33 -2.65 -6.47
C PRO A 97 -5.62 -1.91 -6.21
N TRP A 98 -5.54 -0.62 -5.88
CA TRP A 98 -6.73 0.18 -5.63
C TRP A 98 -7.53 0.46 -6.93
N LYS A 99 -6.88 0.94 -7.98
CA LYS A 99 -7.52 1.28 -9.27
C LYS A 99 -8.21 0.07 -9.90
N HIS A 100 -7.57 -1.09 -9.79
CA HIS A 100 -8.04 -2.34 -10.40
C HIS A 100 -8.72 -3.27 -9.42
N ARG A 101 -9.03 -2.80 -8.21
CA ARG A 101 -9.76 -3.55 -7.19
C ARG A 101 -9.17 -4.92 -6.86
N LEU A 102 -7.84 -5.01 -6.87
CA LEU A 102 -7.11 -6.27 -6.67
C LEU A 102 -7.10 -6.60 -5.18
N THR A 103 -7.71 -7.74 -4.83
CA THR A 103 -7.51 -8.38 -3.52
C THR A 103 -6.07 -8.87 -3.36
N PRO A 104 -5.62 -9.21 -2.14
CA PRO A 104 -4.29 -9.81 -1.95
C PRO A 104 -4.06 -11.07 -2.80
N ASP A 105 -5.05 -11.96 -2.92
CA ASP A 105 -4.97 -13.16 -3.77
C ASP A 105 -4.84 -12.78 -5.25
N ALA A 106 -5.55 -11.74 -5.71
CA ALA A 106 -5.43 -11.24 -7.07
C ALA A 106 -4.01 -10.70 -7.36
N VAL A 107 -3.41 -10.02 -6.38
CA VAL A 107 -2.02 -9.57 -6.48
C VAL A 107 -1.07 -10.78 -6.62
N LEU A 108 -1.25 -11.83 -5.81
CA LEU A 108 -0.45 -13.05 -5.92
C LEU A 108 -0.65 -13.74 -7.28
N ALA A 109 -1.90 -13.89 -7.73
CA ALA A 109 -2.23 -14.55 -9.00
C ALA A 109 -1.62 -13.83 -10.22
N LEU A 110 -1.60 -12.50 -10.22
CA LEU A 110 -0.95 -11.72 -11.29
C LEU A 110 0.59 -11.88 -11.26
N VAL A 111 1.18 -12.02 -10.07
CA VAL A 111 2.62 -12.28 -9.95
C VAL A 111 2.95 -13.69 -10.41
N ASP A 112 2.13 -14.68 -10.01
CA ASP A 112 2.27 -16.09 -10.40
C ASP A 112 2.07 -16.28 -11.91
N LEU A 113 1.16 -15.53 -12.53
CA LEU A 113 0.99 -15.53 -13.98
C LEU A 113 2.30 -15.17 -14.72
N VAL A 114 3.08 -14.24 -14.19
CA VAL A 114 4.32 -13.76 -14.82
C VAL A 114 5.54 -14.61 -14.44
N LEU A 115 5.67 -14.95 -13.15
CA LEU A 115 6.88 -15.58 -12.58
C LEU A 115 6.72 -17.09 -12.35
N GLY A 116 5.53 -17.65 -12.54
CA GLY A 116 5.17 -19.03 -12.20
C GLY A 116 4.98 -19.28 -10.70
N ASN A 117 5.59 -18.47 -9.85
CA ASN A 117 5.34 -18.42 -8.41
C ASN A 117 5.79 -17.05 -7.83
N HIS A 118 5.29 -16.72 -6.64
CA HIS A 118 5.55 -15.46 -5.95
C HIS A 118 6.54 -15.58 -4.79
N TYR A 119 7.10 -16.76 -4.52
CA TYR A 119 7.95 -17.02 -3.34
C TYR A 119 9.23 -16.18 -3.35
N ASP A 120 9.84 -16.01 -4.53
CA ASP A 120 11.05 -15.21 -4.72
C ASP A 120 10.77 -13.75 -5.12
N ALA A 121 9.49 -13.37 -5.16
CA ALA A 121 9.09 -12.01 -5.45
C ALA A 121 9.24 -11.14 -4.20
N TYR A 122 9.66 -9.88 -4.37
CA TYR A 122 9.89 -8.94 -3.28
C TYR A 122 9.38 -7.54 -3.61
N ILE A 123 9.07 -6.75 -2.59
CA ILE A 123 8.55 -5.40 -2.78
C ILE A 123 9.70 -4.42 -2.99
N VAL A 124 9.70 -3.74 -4.14
CA VAL A 124 10.65 -2.66 -4.46
C VAL A 124 10.09 -1.31 -4.02
N LYS A 125 8.78 -1.11 -4.23
CA LYS A 125 8.10 0.14 -3.92
C LYS A 125 6.66 -0.12 -3.48
N SER A 126 6.19 0.62 -2.48
CA SER A 126 4.77 0.79 -2.19
C SER A 126 4.41 2.28 -2.15
N ASP A 127 3.25 2.62 -2.71
CA ASP A 127 2.58 3.90 -2.45
C ASP A 127 1.43 3.60 -1.48
N ASP A 128 1.71 3.79 -0.18
CA ASP A 128 0.75 3.61 0.91
C ASP A 128 -0.25 4.79 0.87
N LYS A 129 -1.55 4.58 1.09
CA LYS A 129 -2.56 5.65 1.03
C LYS A 129 -3.59 5.63 2.15
N VAL A 130 -4.20 6.79 2.39
CA VAL A 130 -5.42 6.99 3.19
C VAL A 130 -6.34 7.95 2.41
N ASP A 131 -7.61 7.59 2.31
CA ASP A 131 -8.65 8.39 1.64
C ASP A 131 -9.55 9.08 2.67
N CYS A 132 -9.85 10.35 2.43
CA CYS A 132 -10.77 11.17 3.22
C CYS A 132 -11.93 11.61 2.32
N LEU A 133 -12.96 10.77 2.24
CA LEU A 133 -14.17 11.00 1.45
C LEU A 133 -15.13 11.93 2.20
N GLN A 134 -15.69 12.92 1.49
CA GLN A 134 -16.73 13.84 1.95
C GLN A 134 -16.43 14.54 3.29
N PHE A 135 -15.15 14.71 3.61
CA PHE A 135 -14.73 15.14 4.95
C PHE A 135 -14.02 16.50 4.95
N ILE A 136 -12.97 16.65 4.15
CA ILE A 136 -12.08 17.80 4.18
C ILE A 136 -11.42 17.96 2.80
N THR A 137 -11.22 19.20 2.35
CA THR A 137 -10.51 19.51 1.10
C THR A 137 -9.00 19.30 1.25
N SER A 138 -8.27 19.18 0.14
CA SER A 138 -6.80 19.08 0.16
C SER A 138 -6.15 20.29 0.83
N GLU A 139 -6.65 21.49 0.53
CA GLU A 139 -6.16 22.73 1.13
C GLU A 139 -6.38 22.75 2.65
N GLU A 140 -7.59 22.45 3.12
CA GLU A 140 -7.89 22.45 4.55
C GLU A 140 -7.16 21.33 5.29
N LEU A 141 -6.99 20.17 4.65
CA LEU A 141 -6.17 19.09 5.20
C LEU A 141 -4.71 19.51 5.33
N SER A 142 -4.15 20.22 4.35
CA SER A 142 -2.76 20.71 4.39
C SER A 142 -2.50 21.67 5.56
N LYS A 143 -3.51 22.46 5.93
CA LYS A 143 -3.48 23.40 7.06
C LYS A 143 -3.42 22.71 8.41
N ARG A 144 -3.74 21.41 8.48
CA ARG A 144 -3.83 20.59 9.70
C ARG A 144 -2.84 19.41 9.71
N LEU A 145 -2.34 18.98 8.55
CA LEU A 145 -1.48 17.80 8.40
C LEU A 145 -0.10 18.02 9.02
N TYR A 146 0.26 17.14 9.94
CA TYR A 146 1.59 17.02 10.52
C TYR A 146 2.29 15.76 10.00
N VAL A 147 3.49 15.94 9.45
CA VAL A 147 4.37 14.85 8.98
C VAL A 147 5.67 14.88 9.79
N GLY A 148 5.76 14.01 10.81
CA GLY A 148 6.75 14.15 11.87
C GLY A 148 8.22 14.01 11.46
N TYR A 149 8.51 13.36 10.34
CA TYR A 149 9.88 13.20 9.82
C TYR A 149 10.26 14.26 8.77
N GLN A 150 9.33 15.12 8.34
CA GLN A 150 9.63 16.16 7.36
C GLN A 150 10.01 17.46 8.07
N LYS A 151 11.12 18.08 7.64
CA LYS A 151 11.64 19.31 8.24
C LYS A 151 11.37 20.55 7.38
N LYS A 152 10.81 20.37 6.19
CA LYS A 152 10.53 21.44 5.24
C LYS A 152 9.01 21.64 5.11
N PRO A 153 8.56 22.87 4.81
CA PRO A 153 7.16 23.09 4.45
C PRO A 153 6.80 22.26 3.21
N PRO A 154 5.52 21.90 3.05
CA PRO A 154 5.06 21.33 1.79
C PRO A 154 5.20 22.37 0.67
N ASN A 155 5.46 21.89 -0.53
CA ASN A 155 5.31 22.70 -1.74
C ASN A 155 3.92 22.47 -2.32
N ASP A 156 3.18 23.54 -2.64
CA ASP A 156 1.97 23.44 -3.45
C ASP A 156 2.36 23.22 -4.92
N TYR A 157 2.26 21.97 -5.34
CA TYR A 157 2.55 21.53 -6.69
C TYR A 157 1.36 21.86 -7.58
N ARG A 158 1.34 23.11 -8.06
CA ARG A 158 0.44 23.77 -9.03
C ARG A 158 -0.02 25.14 -8.53
N ASN A 159 0.21 25.48 -7.26
CA ASN A 159 -0.24 26.74 -6.63
C ASN A 159 -1.76 26.96 -6.75
N LEU A 160 -2.53 25.87 -6.77
CA LEU A 160 -3.99 25.89 -6.87
C LEU A 160 -4.66 25.31 -5.61
N GLY A 161 -3.90 25.02 -4.54
CA GLY A 161 -4.44 24.36 -3.35
C GLY A 161 -4.78 22.87 -3.56
N GLN A 162 -4.36 22.29 -4.69
CA GLN A 162 -4.78 20.96 -5.13
C GLN A 162 -3.83 19.85 -4.74
N THR A 163 -2.53 20.09 -4.66
CA THR A 163 -1.53 19.04 -4.40
C THR A 163 -0.38 19.57 -3.57
N PHE A 164 -0.27 19.11 -2.33
CA PHE A 164 0.80 19.46 -1.41
C PHE A 164 1.81 18.33 -1.31
N LEU A 165 3.08 18.64 -1.55
CA LEU A 165 4.18 17.67 -1.54
C LEU A 165 5.10 17.90 -0.34
N TYR A 166 5.20 16.93 0.56
CA TYR A 166 6.11 16.94 1.68
C TYR A 166 7.32 16.04 1.39
N GLY A 167 8.52 16.63 1.40
CA GLY A 167 9.76 15.91 1.11
C GLY A 167 10.07 15.78 -0.40
N LYS A 168 11.00 14.88 -0.75
CA LYS A 168 11.55 14.75 -2.11
C LYS A 168 11.18 13.41 -2.76
N ARG A 169 10.83 13.45 -4.05
CA ARG A 169 10.43 12.29 -4.87
C ARG A 169 11.43 11.12 -4.89
N GLY A 170 12.73 11.39 -4.79
CA GLY A 170 13.80 10.37 -4.79
C GLY A 170 14.04 9.67 -3.43
N LEU A 171 13.33 10.10 -2.39
CA LEU A 171 13.40 9.56 -1.02
C LEU A 171 11.98 9.17 -0.57
N GLN A 172 11.62 9.53 0.66
CA GLN A 172 10.26 9.43 1.16
C GLN A 172 9.54 10.75 0.87
N GLN A 173 8.45 10.67 0.11
CA GLN A 173 7.58 11.79 -0.20
C GLN A 173 6.18 11.46 0.28
N VAL A 174 5.53 12.44 0.89
CA VAL A 174 4.10 12.40 1.20
C VAL A 174 3.40 13.39 0.28
N LYS A 175 2.26 13.00 -0.26
CA LYS A 175 1.39 13.84 -1.08
C LYS A 175 0.06 13.96 -0.37
N ASN A 176 -0.52 15.15 -0.38
CA ASN A 176 -1.90 15.40 0.00
C ASN A 176 -2.55 16.08 -1.19
N TYR A 177 -3.60 15.51 -1.77
CA TYR A 177 -4.19 16.07 -2.99
C TYR A 177 -5.67 15.74 -3.15
N ASP A 178 -6.34 16.55 -3.99
CA ASP A 178 -7.70 16.30 -4.41
C ASP A 178 -7.75 15.10 -5.38
N LYS A 179 -8.23 13.96 -4.88
CA LYS A 179 -8.36 12.74 -5.65
C LYS A 179 -9.60 12.76 -6.53
N ALA A 180 -10.67 13.45 -6.13
CA ALA A 180 -11.87 13.59 -6.95
C ALA A 180 -11.53 14.34 -8.25
N GLU A 181 -10.80 15.43 -8.16
CA GLU A 181 -10.33 16.16 -9.34
C GLU A 181 -9.42 15.29 -10.22
N GLU A 182 -8.47 14.54 -9.63
CA GLU A 182 -7.63 13.60 -10.39
C GLU A 182 -8.44 12.53 -11.14
N GLN A 183 -9.60 12.14 -10.61
CA GLN A 183 -10.52 11.19 -11.25
C GLN A 183 -11.57 11.85 -12.14
N GLY A 184 -11.63 13.19 -12.23
CA GLY A 184 -12.63 13.92 -12.99
C GLY A 184 -14.03 13.94 -12.35
N LEU A 185 -14.11 13.85 -11.01
CA LEU A 185 -15.35 13.82 -10.24
C LEU A 185 -15.63 15.21 -9.62
N ALA A 186 -16.37 16.07 -10.32
CA ALA A 186 -16.58 17.46 -9.91
C ALA A 186 -17.42 17.63 -8.61
N ASP A 187 -18.39 16.75 -8.37
CA ASP A 187 -19.36 16.89 -7.26
C ASP A 187 -18.99 16.05 -6.02
N THR A 188 -17.72 15.64 -5.91
CA THR A 188 -17.24 14.80 -4.80
C THR A 188 -16.07 15.48 -4.10
N THR A 189 -16.16 15.65 -2.78
CA THR A 189 -14.97 15.97 -1.98
C THR A 189 -14.24 14.67 -1.68
N TRP A 190 -13.03 14.50 -2.20
CA TRP A 190 -12.21 13.33 -1.91
C TRP A 190 -10.75 13.73 -1.85
N THR A 191 -10.21 13.77 -0.64
CA THR A 191 -8.81 14.08 -0.41
C THR A 191 -8.03 12.79 -0.15
N ARG A 192 -6.87 12.64 -0.79
CA ARG A 192 -5.98 11.49 -0.57
C ARG A 192 -4.64 11.93 0.00
N ILE A 193 -4.21 11.21 1.03
CA ILE A 193 -2.82 11.25 1.50
C ILE A 193 -2.10 10.00 1.04
N GLU A 194 -0.98 10.17 0.34
CA GLU A 194 -0.16 9.08 -0.19
C GLU A 194 1.29 9.21 0.30
N ARG A 195 1.88 8.12 0.78
CA ARG A 195 3.29 8.04 1.13
C ARG A 195 4.00 7.04 0.21
N THR A 196 4.92 7.55 -0.60
CA THR A 196 5.80 6.70 -1.40
C THR A 196 6.95 6.16 -0.55
N ARG A 197 7.10 4.83 -0.54
CA ARG A 197 8.23 4.13 0.08
C ARG A 197 8.98 3.30 -0.97
N ARG A 198 10.29 3.53 -1.07
CA ARG A 198 11.19 2.76 -1.95
C ARG A 198 12.19 2.01 -1.09
N GLN A 199 12.31 0.70 -1.28
CA GLN A 199 13.32 -0.14 -0.62
C GLN A 199 14.57 -0.19 -1.51
N LYS A 200 15.45 0.80 -1.30
CA LYS A 200 16.66 1.00 -2.12
C LYS A 200 17.61 -0.18 -2.00
N ASP A 201 17.94 -0.53 -0.77
CA ASP A 201 18.80 -1.67 -0.45
C ASP A 201 18.07 -2.97 -0.77
N LYS A 202 18.75 -3.87 -1.50
CA LYS A 202 18.24 -5.16 -1.93
C LYS A 202 18.09 -6.14 -0.77
N HIS A 203 18.99 -6.08 0.22
CA HIS A 203 19.05 -7.05 1.32
C HIS A 203 17.95 -6.85 2.35
N THR A 204 17.41 -5.63 2.43
CA THR A 204 16.28 -5.29 3.31
C THR A 204 14.93 -5.43 2.63
N ARG A 205 14.88 -5.91 1.37
CA ARG A 205 13.61 -6.08 0.66
C ARG A 205 12.81 -7.23 1.26
N LYS A 206 11.57 -6.93 1.65
CA LYS A 206 10.64 -7.97 2.12
C LYS A 206 10.16 -8.78 0.91
N THR A 207 10.06 -10.10 1.07
CA THR A 207 9.34 -10.91 0.09
C THR A 207 7.88 -10.46 0.02
N LEU A 208 7.19 -10.78 -1.08
CA LEU A 208 5.79 -10.40 -1.25
C LEU A 208 4.92 -10.97 -0.12
N LEU A 209 5.15 -12.22 0.26
CA LEU A 209 4.46 -12.85 1.39
C LEU A 209 4.77 -12.16 2.72
N GLN A 210 6.04 -11.89 3.01
CA GLN A 210 6.41 -11.16 4.22
C GLN A 210 5.79 -9.77 4.25
N PHE A 211 5.65 -9.11 3.11
CA PHE A 211 4.99 -7.81 3.02
C PHE A 211 3.48 -7.89 3.28
N LEU A 212 2.80 -8.90 2.73
CA LEU A 212 1.37 -9.11 2.92
C LEU A 212 1.04 -9.51 4.37
N PHE A 213 1.92 -10.26 5.03
CA PHE A 213 1.72 -10.71 6.41
C PHE A 213 2.22 -9.73 7.48
N ASP A 214 2.86 -8.63 7.09
CA ASP A 214 3.31 -7.59 8.01
C ASP A 214 2.15 -6.67 8.38
N GLU A 215 1.97 -6.35 9.66
CA GLU A 215 0.96 -5.39 10.14
C GLU A 215 1.24 -3.95 9.69
N ARG A 216 2.42 -3.70 9.10
CA ARG A 216 2.84 -2.43 8.52
C ARG A 216 2.71 -1.27 9.50
N ALA A 217 3.09 -1.50 10.76
CA ALA A 217 3.12 -0.46 11.80
C ALA A 217 4.03 0.75 11.45
N ASP A 218 4.86 0.62 10.43
CA ASP A 218 5.69 1.67 9.87
C ASP A 218 5.00 2.50 8.77
N ALA A 219 3.93 1.98 8.18
CA ALA A 219 3.09 2.70 7.21
C ALA A 219 2.37 3.84 7.91
N MET A 220 2.34 4.99 7.23
CA MET A 220 1.82 6.25 7.74
C MET A 220 2.29 6.71 9.15
N LYS A 221 3.35 6.09 9.71
CA LYS A 221 3.83 6.38 11.07
C LYS A 221 4.23 7.84 11.25
N HIS A 222 3.85 8.41 12.40
CA HIS A 222 4.08 9.81 12.77
C HIS A 222 3.41 10.83 11.84
N MET A 223 2.26 10.47 11.27
CA MET A 223 1.45 11.39 10.49
C MET A 223 0.03 11.46 11.04
N ILE A 224 -0.42 12.67 11.30
CA ILE A 224 -1.73 12.95 11.89
C ILE A 224 -2.32 14.21 11.27
N VAL A 225 -3.65 14.28 11.23
CA VAL A 225 -4.39 15.51 10.95
C VAL A 225 -4.72 16.13 12.31
N VAL A 226 -4.00 17.19 12.68
CA VAL A 226 -4.09 17.83 13.99
C VAL A 226 -5.43 18.54 14.12
N ASP A 227 -6.06 18.40 15.29
CA ASP A 227 -7.26 19.17 15.62
C ASP A 227 -6.90 20.60 16.00
N THR A 228 -6.78 21.46 14.99
CA THR A 228 -6.39 22.87 15.19
C THR A 228 -7.46 23.67 15.93
N ASP A 229 -8.70 23.19 15.95
CA ASP A 229 -9.83 23.87 16.57
C ASP A 229 -9.75 23.80 18.10
N LYS A 230 -8.95 22.85 18.64
CA LYS A 230 -8.61 22.77 20.06
C LYS A 230 -7.59 23.80 20.54
N PHE A 231 -6.94 24.54 19.65
CA PHE A 231 -6.03 25.62 20.06
C PHE A 231 -6.80 26.92 20.29
N SER A 232 -6.37 27.67 21.31
CA SER A 232 -6.87 29.02 21.50
C SER A 232 -6.33 29.93 20.39
N GLY A 233 -7.13 30.90 19.93
CA GLY A 233 -6.67 31.90 18.96
C GLY A 233 -5.46 32.73 19.43
N LYS A 234 -5.22 32.78 20.75
CA LYS A 234 -4.05 33.45 21.35
C LYS A 234 -2.78 32.60 21.28
N ASP A 235 -2.90 31.30 21.05
CA ASP A 235 -1.78 30.38 21.02
C ASP A 235 -0.80 30.75 19.91
N LYS A 236 0.49 30.67 20.24
CA LYS A 236 1.57 30.99 19.28
C LYS A 236 1.43 30.15 18.01
N ILE A 237 1.05 28.87 18.14
CA ILE A 237 0.86 27.98 16.98
C ILE A 237 -0.21 28.51 16.02
N MET A 238 -1.35 28.99 16.53
CA MET A 238 -2.43 29.52 15.68
C MET A 238 -2.02 30.79 14.94
N ARG A 239 -1.30 31.70 15.60
CA ARG A 239 -0.70 32.87 14.94
C ARG A 239 0.28 32.47 13.84
N ARG A 240 1.04 31.38 14.05
CA ARG A 240 2.02 30.87 13.08
C ARG A 240 1.33 30.17 11.91
N ILE A 241 0.27 29.40 12.14
CA ILE A 241 -0.56 28.80 11.07
C ILE A 241 -1.14 29.90 10.18
N LYS A 242 -1.71 30.95 10.77
CA LYS A 242 -2.21 32.12 10.01
C LYS A 242 -1.13 32.82 9.19
N LYS A 243 0.11 32.86 9.69
CA LYS A 243 1.25 33.49 9.01
C LYS A 243 1.82 32.63 7.87
N TYR A 244 1.96 31.33 8.08
CA TYR A 244 2.67 30.42 7.17
C TYR A 244 1.76 29.54 6.31
N GLY A 245 0.45 29.54 6.57
CA GLY A 245 -0.53 28.79 5.78
C GLY A 245 -0.62 27.30 6.06
N THR A 246 0.40 26.65 6.65
CA THR A 246 0.35 25.20 6.95
C THR A 246 0.73 24.86 8.38
N PHE A 247 0.14 23.78 8.92
CA PHE A 247 0.50 23.27 10.25
C PHE A 247 1.98 22.89 10.32
N GLN A 248 2.47 22.21 9.28
CA GLN A 248 3.84 21.73 9.22
C GLN A 248 4.85 22.88 9.34
N GLU A 249 4.66 23.96 8.58
CA GLU A 249 5.58 25.11 8.62
C GLU A 249 5.49 25.86 9.94
N ALA A 250 4.26 26.08 10.44
CA ALA A 250 4.03 26.68 11.74
C ALA A 250 4.73 25.89 12.86
N PHE A 251 4.59 24.57 12.86
CA PHE A 251 5.27 23.66 13.78
C PHE A 251 6.79 23.80 13.69
N MET A 252 7.34 23.81 12.47
CA MET A 252 8.79 23.87 12.27
C MET A 252 9.41 25.18 12.75
N SER A 253 8.64 26.28 12.72
CA SER A 253 9.06 27.61 13.20
C SER A 253 9.15 27.76 14.73
N LEU A 254 8.63 26.78 15.48
CA LEU A 254 8.72 26.75 16.95
C LEU A 254 10.08 26.24 17.42
N ASP A 255 10.47 26.61 18.64
CA ASP A 255 11.65 26.05 19.30
C ASP A 255 11.40 24.61 19.81
N ALA A 256 12.43 23.97 20.38
CA ALA A 256 12.36 22.58 20.82
C ALA A 256 11.38 22.36 21.99
N ASP A 257 11.34 23.28 22.95
CA ASP A 257 10.49 23.15 24.13
C ASP A 257 9.03 23.42 23.79
N GLU A 258 8.78 24.38 22.91
CA GLU A 258 7.46 24.65 22.32
C GLU A 258 6.94 23.45 21.54
N LYS A 259 7.79 22.81 20.71
CA LYS A 259 7.44 21.57 20.00
C LYS A 259 7.08 20.44 20.97
N ARG A 260 7.81 20.30 22.09
CA ARG A 260 7.52 19.28 23.11
C ARG A 260 6.18 19.54 23.79
N LYS A 261 5.93 20.79 24.21
CA LYS A 261 4.64 21.20 24.81
C LYS A 261 3.48 20.95 23.85
N LEU A 262 3.65 21.31 22.58
CA LEU A 262 2.62 21.14 21.57
C LEU A 262 2.31 19.67 21.30
N LYS A 263 3.31 18.79 21.24
CA LYS A 263 3.10 17.33 21.13
C LYS A 263 2.39 16.72 22.33
N ALA A 264 2.45 17.36 23.50
CA ALA A 264 1.72 16.94 24.69
C ALA A 264 0.29 17.51 24.75
N HIS A 265 -0.06 18.45 23.87
CA HIS A 265 -1.36 19.10 23.79
C HIS A 265 -2.45 18.13 23.32
N GLU A 266 -3.71 18.39 23.71
CA GLU A 266 -4.84 17.52 23.37
C GLU A 266 -5.04 17.39 21.85
N ALA A 267 -4.87 18.49 21.11
CA ALA A 267 -4.90 18.52 19.64
C ALA A 267 -4.01 17.46 18.96
N PHE A 268 -2.86 17.14 19.57
CA PHE A 268 -1.93 16.10 19.09
C PHE A 268 -2.26 14.72 19.62
N LYS A 269 -2.69 14.63 20.88
CA LYS A 269 -3.02 13.36 21.53
C LYS A 269 -4.31 12.75 20.99
N LYS A 270 -5.25 13.59 20.58
CA LYS A 270 -6.53 13.24 19.97
C LYS A 270 -6.67 13.99 18.64
N PRO A 271 -5.91 13.57 17.61
CA PRO A 271 -6.00 14.17 16.29
C PRO A 271 -7.38 13.90 15.68
N ILE A 272 -7.75 14.69 14.68
CA ILE A 272 -8.94 14.45 13.86
C ILE A 272 -8.80 13.10 13.14
N ILE A 273 -7.60 12.85 12.59
CA ILE A 273 -7.27 11.58 11.93
C ILE A 273 -5.87 11.14 12.38
N ASP A 274 -5.77 9.92 12.90
CA ASP A 274 -4.51 9.19 12.99
C ASP A 274 -4.33 8.36 11.72
N LEU A 275 -3.43 8.80 10.84
CA LEU A 275 -3.22 8.17 9.53
C LEU A 275 -2.60 6.77 9.66
N GLY A 276 -1.80 6.52 10.70
CA GLY A 276 -1.25 5.19 10.95
C GLY A 276 -2.33 4.19 11.35
N SER A 277 -3.24 4.60 12.24
CA SER A 277 -4.35 3.76 12.68
C SER A 277 -5.40 3.55 11.58
N THR A 278 -5.69 4.59 10.80
CA THR A 278 -6.60 4.51 9.64
C THR A 278 -6.05 3.55 8.58
N PHE A 279 -4.78 3.71 8.20
CA PHE A 279 -4.12 2.80 7.25
C PHE A 279 -4.19 1.33 7.70
N ARG A 280 -3.96 1.04 8.99
CA ARG A 280 -4.04 -0.33 9.51
C ARG A 280 -5.45 -0.90 9.43
N THR A 281 -6.47 -0.06 9.65
CA THR A 281 -7.87 -0.46 9.49
C THR A 281 -8.17 -0.80 8.03
N ASP A 282 -7.68 0.01 7.09
CA ASP A 282 -7.84 -0.25 5.65
C ASP A 282 -7.06 -1.49 5.20
N LEU A 283 -5.86 -1.70 5.75
CA LEU A 283 -5.08 -2.92 5.52
C LEU A 283 -5.83 -4.17 6.00
N ASP A 284 -6.45 -4.10 7.17
CA ASP A 284 -7.21 -5.21 7.72
C ASP A 284 -8.38 -5.62 6.80
N LYS A 285 -9.15 -4.63 6.35
CA LYS A 285 -10.27 -4.81 5.42
C LYS A 285 -9.83 -5.30 4.05
N TRP A 286 -8.71 -4.79 3.54
CA TRP A 286 -8.17 -5.25 2.27
C TRP A 286 -7.70 -6.70 2.38
N MET A 287 -7.03 -7.06 3.48
CA MET A 287 -6.60 -8.44 3.73
C MET A 287 -7.77 -9.40 3.87
N SER A 288 -8.89 -8.99 4.47
CA SER A 288 -10.09 -9.83 4.57
C SER A 288 -10.73 -10.20 3.24
N GLY A 289 -10.40 -9.49 2.14
CA GLY A 289 -10.78 -9.88 0.77
C GLY A 289 -10.13 -11.20 0.30
N SER A 290 -9.21 -11.76 1.08
CA SER A 290 -8.52 -13.03 0.81
C SER A 290 -8.51 -13.91 2.07
N PRO A 291 -9.57 -14.70 2.33
CA PRO A 291 -9.77 -15.37 3.63
C PRO A 291 -8.59 -16.23 4.11
N ARG A 292 -7.94 -16.96 3.18
CA ARG A 292 -6.77 -17.80 3.50
C ARG A 292 -5.56 -16.97 3.90
N LEU A 293 -5.27 -15.90 3.15
CA LEU A 293 -4.17 -14.99 3.48
C LEU A 293 -4.46 -14.19 4.75
N TYR A 294 -5.72 -13.83 4.98
CA TYR A 294 -6.14 -13.08 6.16
C TYR A 294 -5.92 -13.87 7.45
N PHE A 295 -6.25 -15.16 7.45
CA PHE A 295 -5.98 -16.06 8.58
C PHE A 295 -4.48 -16.07 8.94
N THR A 296 -3.63 -16.20 7.93
CA THR A 296 -2.17 -16.17 8.11
C THR A 296 -1.71 -14.80 8.60
N PHE A 297 -2.18 -13.71 7.99
CA PHE A 297 -1.88 -12.33 8.39
C PHE A 297 -2.18 -12.09 9.87
N LYS A 298 -3.37 -12.47 10.36
CA LYS A 298 -3.76 -12.33 11.77
C LYS A 298 -2.94 -13.20 12.72
N SER A 299 -2.44 -14.33 12.23
CA SER A 299 -1.67 -15.28 13.03
C SER A 299 -0.16 -15.07 12.91
N TYR A 300 0.31 -14.25 11.95
CA TYR A 300 1.72 -14.23 11.55
C TYR A 300 2.67 -13.78 12.66
N ALA A 301 2.27 -12.79 13.46
CA ALA A 301 3.06 -12.37 14.61
C ALA A 301 3.27 -13.52 15.62
N LEU A 302 2.25 -14.36 15.82
CA LEU A 302 2.31 -15.56 16.65
C LEU A 302 3.23 -16.60 16.02
N LEU A 303 2.99 -16.94 14.75
CA LEU A 303 3.83 -17.90 14.01
C LEU A 303 5.31 -17.53 14.09
N LYS A 304 5.62 -16.25 13.87
CA LYS A 304 6.99 -15.73 13.93
C LYS A 304 7.60 -15.80 15.33
N ALA A 305 6.81 -15.52 16.38
CA ALA A 305 7.27 -15.64 17.76
C ALA A 305 7.61 -17.09 18.10
N SER A 306 6.72 -18.02 17.75
CA SER A 306 6.90 -19.45 18.00
C SER A 306 8.08 -20.03 17.21
N TRP A 307 8.25 -19.69 15.93
CA TRP A 307 9.41 -20.11 15.12
C TRP A 307 10.75 -19.56 15.62
N SER A 308 10.74 -18.42 16.31
CA SER A 308 11.96 -17.84 16.86
C SER A 308 12.44 -18.51 18.15
N GLY A 309 11.74 -19.54 18.64
CA GLY A 309 12.06 -20.22 19.90
C GLY A 309 11.91 -19.33 21.13
N LYS A 310 11.23 -18.19 21.00
CA LYS A 310 11.04 -17.18 22.06
C LYS A 310 9.76 -17.36 22.86
N ASP A 311 8.97 -18.39 22.56
CA ASP A 311 7.72 -18.67 23.26
C ASP A 311 7.90 -19.67 24.41
N THR A 312 7.38 -19.31 25.59
CA THR A 312 7.12 -20.20 26.75
C THR A 312 5.64 -20.59 26.84
N ILE A 313 4.87 -20.36 25.77
CA ILE A 313 3.41 -20.35 25.80
C ILE A 313 2.83 -21.67 25.28
N THR A 314 2.07 -22.38 26.12
CA THR A 314 1.47 -23.68 25.80
C THR A 314 0.13 -23.60 25.05
N TYR A 315 -0.57 -22.45 25.03
CA TYR A 315 -1.75 -22.18 24.19
C TYR A 315 -2.19 -20.71 24.24
N ARG A 316 -2.79 -20.16 23.17
CA ARG A 316 -3.53 -18.88 23.19
C ARG A 316 -4.80 -18.93 22.32
N THR A 317 -5.79 -18.17 22.75
CA THR A 317 -7.09 -18.04 22.11
C THR A 317 -7.06 -16.95 21.03
N VAL A 318 -7.42 -17.27 19.79
CA VAL A 318 -7.63 -16.27 18.72
C VAL A 318 -9.13 -16.04 18.57
N ARG A 319 -9.55 -14.76 18.60
CA ARG A 319 -10.91 -14.37 18.20
C ARG A 319 -10.92 -14.28 16.67
N ILE A 320 -11.63 -15.19 16.03
CA ILE A 320 -11.83 -15.20 14.58
C ILE A 320 -13.33 -15.02 14.37
N ASP A 321 -13.70 -14.07 13.51
CA ASP A 321 -15.08 -13.87 13.10
C ASP A 321 -15.57 -15.11 12.32
N PRO A 322 -16.64 -15.81 12.77
CA PRO A 322 -17.13 -17.06 12.18
C PRO A 322 -17.44 -16.98 10.68
N ILE A 323 -17.79 -15.80 10.18
CA ILE A 323 -18.19 -15.60 8.77
C ILE A 323 -17.01 -15.90 7.82
N ASN A 324 -15.77 -15.72 8.26
CA ASN A 324 -14.57 -15.94 7.43
C ASN A 324 -14.02 -17.39 7.46
N LEU A 325 -14.65 -18.30 8.20
CA LEU A 325 -14.12 -19.63 8.52
C LEU A 325 -14.65 -20.77 7.65
N HIS A 326 -15.73 -20.57 6.91
CA HIS A 326 -16.35 -21.63 6.11
C HIS A 326 -15.50 -22.12 4.91
N CYS A 327 -14.35 -21.49 4.63
CA CYS A 327 -13.48 -21.81 3.48
C CYS A 327 -12.10 -22.40 3.82
N THR A 328 -11.79 -22.65 5.10
CA THR A 328 -10.50 -23.22 5.49
C THR A 328 -10.65 -24.71 5.82
N ARG A 329 -10.00 -25.60 5.05
CA ARG A 329 -9.77 -27.02 5.41
C ARG A 329 -8.84 -27.19 6.62
N ALA A 330 -8.65 -26.14 7.43
CA ALA A 330 -7.87 -26.21 8.67
C ALA A 330 -8.79 -26.80 9.76
N PRO A 331 -8.46 -27.95 10.37
CA PRO A 331 -9.22 -28.49 11.49
C PRO A 331 -8.96 -27.61 12.72
N LEU A 332 -9.81 -26.62 12.89
CA LEU A 332 -9.84 -25.79 14.09
C LEU A 332 -10.66 -26.51 15.16
N GLU A 333 -10.09 -26.67 16.35
CA GLU A 333 -10.85 -27.24 17.46
C GLU A 333 -11.75 -26.15 18.06
N PRO A 334 -13.06 -26.41 18.19
CA PRO A 334 -13.96 -25.49 18.88
C PRO A 334 -13.54 -25.39 20.35
N TYR A 335 -13.28 -24.17 20.82
CA TYR A 335 -13.08 -23.93 22.24
C TYR A 335 -14.42 -23.70 22.93
N VAL A 336 -14.63 -24.30 24.09
CA VAL A 336 -15.87 -24.17 24.86
C VAL A 336 -16.03 -22.70 25.31
N GLY A 337 -16.95 -22.00 24.67
CA GLY A 337 -17.22 -20.57 24.84
C GLY A 337 -17.36 -19.91 23.47
N LYS A 338 -18.57 -19.45 23.14
CA LYS A 338 -18.96 -18.88 21.83
C LYS A 338 -17.85 -17.95 21.28
N GLU A 339 -17.41 -18.21 20.05
CA GLU A 339 -16.49 -17.38 19.22
C GLU A 339 -14.97 -17.46 19.48
N LYS A 340 -14.45 -18.63 19.89
CA LYS A 340 -13.00 -18.82 20.09
C LYS A 340 -12.52 -20.13 19.46
N TYR A 341 -11.50 -20.05 18.61
CA TYR A 341 -10.87 -21.21 17.98
C TYR A 341 -9.45 -21.42 18.54
N ARG A 342 -9.05 -22.69 18.67
CA ARG A 342 -7.68 -23.10 19.04
C ARG A 342 -6.97 -23.69 17.83
N LEU A 343 -5.72 -23.26 17.61
CA LEU A 343 -4.79 -23.88 16.66
C LEU A 343 -4.05 -25.04 17.37
N ARG A 344 -4.00 -26.23 16.74
CA ARG A 344 -3.28 -27.41 17.27
C ARG A 344 -1.76 -27.26 17.15
N GLN A 345 -1.04 -27.76 18.16
CA GLN A 345 0.44 -27.72 18.26
C GLN A 345 1.17 -28.54 17.18
N SER A 346 0.51 -29.54 16.59
CA SER A 346 1.10 -30.42 15.56
C SER A 346 1.33 -29.74 14.20
N TYR A 347 0.85 -28.50 14.00
CA TYR A 347 1.16 -27.70 12.81
C TYR A 347 2.50 -26.96 12.89
N PHE A 348 3.17 -27.01 14.05
CA PHE A 348 4.39 -26.27 14.34
C PHE A 348 5.65 -27.12 14.35
N THR A 349 5.55 -28.44 14.13
CA THR A 349 6.66 -29.39 14.25
C THR A 349 7.18 -29.95 12.92
N ASP A 350 6.55 -29.64 11.78
CA ASP A 350 6.98 -30.09 10.44
C ASP A 350 7.39 -28.92 9.52
N VAL A 351 8.38 -28.11 9.96
CA VAL A 351 9.15 -27.21 9.07
C VAL A 351 10.64 -27.35 9.36
#